data_AF-A0ABD7GNL6-F1
#
_entry.id   AF-A0ABD7GNL6-F1
#
_cell.length_a   1.000
_cell.length_b   1.000
_cell.length_c   1.000
_cell.angle_alpha   90.00
_cell.angle_beta   90.00
_cell.angle_gamma   90.00
#
_symmetry.space_group_name_H-M   'P 1'
#
loop_
_entity.id
_entity.type
_entity.pdbx_description
1 polymer ?
#
loop_
_entity_poly.entity_id
_entity_poly.type
_entity_poly.pdbx_seq_one_letter_code
_entity_poly.pdbx_strand_id
1 'polypeptide(L)'
;IQTNPKFLYAMMEGLAEAPQLRLLIDREKARALGVSFETISGTLSAAFGSEVINDFTNAGRQQRVVIQAEQGNRMTPESVLELY
;
A
#
# COMPACT_ATOMS: atom_id res chain seq x y z
N ILE A 1 -4.26 -0.18 34.76
CA ILE A 1 -5.71 -0.08 34.43
C ILE A 1 -6.46 -1.35 34.86
N GLN A 2 -5.86 -2.55 34.78
CA GLN A 2 -6.50 -3.82 35.19
C GLN A 2 -6.59 -4.09 36.72
N THR A 3 -5.98 -3.30 37.59
CA THR A 3 -5.82 -3.64 39.03
C THR A 3 -6.71 -2.85 39.99
N ASN A 4 -7.56 -1.94 39.51
CA ASN A 4 -8.45 -1.18 40.39
C ASN A 4 -9.87 -1.78 40.35
N PRO A 5 -10.39 -2.30 41.48
CA PRO A 5 -11.68 -2.99 41.56
C PRO A 5 -12.90 -2.10 41.24
N LYS A 6 -12.70 -0.79 41.01
CA LYS A 6 -13.74 0.15 40.56
C LYS A 6 -13.94 0.19 39.04
N PHE A 7 -13.03 -0.38 38.24
CA PHE A 7 -13.18 -0.48 36.79
C PHE A 7 -13.56 -1.92 36.42
N LEU A 8 -14.85 -2.16 36.16
CA LEU A 8 -15.29 -3.38 35.48
C LEU A 8 -15.28 -3.10 33.97
N TYR A 9 -14.63 -3.97 33.20
CA TYR A 9 -14.55 -3.94 31.72
C TYR A 9 -13.71 -2.81 31.10
N ALA A 10 -12.43 -2.73 31.46
CA ALA A 10 -11.47 -1.95 30.68
C ALA A 10 -11.08 -2.71 29.40
N MET A 11 -11.50 -2.22 28.23
CA MET A 11 -11.05 -2.70 26.92
C MET A 11 -10.15 -1.67 26.25
N MET A 12 -9.18 -2.16 25.48
CA MET A 12 -8.31 -1.30 24.69
C MET A 12 -9.02 -0.98 23.38
N GLU A 13 -9.36 0.28 23.15
CA GLU A 13 -9.91 0.75 21.88
C GLU A 13 -8.83 0.68 20.81
N GLY A 14 -9.07 -0.09 19.74
CA GLY A 14 -8.17 -0.21 18.61
C GLY A 14 -8.07 -1.62 18.02
N LEU A 15 -7.48 -1.71 16.83
CA LEU A 15 -7.12 -2.99 16.24
C LEU A 15 -5.78 -3.47 16.80
N ALA A 16 -5.63 -4.77 17.00
CA ALA A 16 -4.36 -5.38 17.34
C ALA A 16 -3.37 -5.24 16.16
N GLU A 17 -2.07 -5.29 16.45
CA GLU A 17 -1.05 -5.34 15.41
C GLU A 17 -1.27 -6.55 14.49
N ALA A 18 -1.08 -6.34 13.19
CA ALA A 18 -1.18 -7.36 12.17
C ALA A 18 0.17 -7.53 11.47
N PRO A 19 0.45 -8.69 10.83
CA PRO A 19 1.63 -8.86 10.00
C PRO A 19 1.71 -7.78 8.90
N GLN A 20 2.90 -7.20 8.73
CA GLN A 20 3.16 -6.16 7.72
C GLN A 20 4.42 -6.51 6.93
N LEU A 21 4.42 -6.17 5.64
CA LEU A 21 5.61 -6.23 4.81
C LEU A 21 6.38 -4.92 4.90
N ARG A 22 7.65 -4.98 5.32
CA ARG A 22 8.54 -3.82 5.36
C ARG A 22 9.49 -3.84 4.17
N LEU A 23 9.36 -2.84 3.30
CA LEU A 23 10.25 -2.65 2.15
C LEU A 23 11.35 -1.64 2.50
N LEU A 24 12.62 -2.04 2.31
CA LEU A 24 13.78 -1.19 2.51
C LEU A 24 14.39 -0.85 1.14
N ILE A 25 14.31 0.42 0.76
CA ILE A 25 14.78 0.90 -0.55
C ILE A 25 16.20 1.45 -0.39
N ASP A 26 17.14 0.86 -1.14
CA ASP A 26 18.51 1.38 -1.26
C ASP A 26 18.53 2.58 -2.22
N ARG A 27 18.54 3.78 -1.63
CA ARG A 27 18.54 5.04 -2.37
C ARG A 27 19.87 5.33 -3.06
N GLU A 28 20.99 4.86 -2.52
CA GLU A 28 22.30 5.05 -3.15
C GLU A 28 22.38 4.23 -4.44
N LYS A 29 21.99 2.96 -4.36
CA LYS A 29 21.94 2.07 -5.52
C LYS A 29 20.95 2.55 -6.57
N ALA A 30 19.75 2.99 -6.17
CA ALA A 30 18.75 3.52 -7.09
C ALA A 30 19.30 4.74 -7.87
N ARG A 31 19.96 5.68 -7.17
CA ARG A 31 20.62 6.83 -7.82
C ARG A 31 21.73 6.42 -8.77
N ALA A 32 22.56 5.44 -8.39
CA ALA A 32 23.62 4.92 -9.26
C ALA A 32 23.08 4.27 -10.53
N LEU A 33 21.87 3.67 -10.46
CA LEU A 33 21.17 3.08 -11.60
C LEU A 33 20.30 4.10 -12.37
N GLY A 34 20.28 5.38 -11.97
CA GLY A 34 19.48 6.41 -12.61
C GLY A 34 17.97 6.32 -12.33
N VAL A 35 17.56 5.52 -11.33
CA VAL A 35 16.15 5.36 -10.94
C VAL A 35 15.84 6.31 -9.80
N SER A 36 14.87 7.20 -10.01
CA SER A 36 14.46 8.15 -8.98
C SER A 36 13.64 7.47 -7.87
N PHE A 37 13.75 7.97 -6.64
CA PHE A 37 12.91 7.47 -5.55
C PHE A 37 11.41 7.71 -5.82
N GLU A 38 11.08 8.82 -6.48
CA GLU A 38 9.71 9.14 -6.87
C GLU A 38 9.12 8.08 -7.80
N THR A 39 9.89 7.65 -8.81
CA THR A 39 9.52 6.54 -9.71
C THR A 39 9.27 5.26 -8.92
N ILE A 40 10.18 4.89 -8.00
CA ILE A 40 10.03 3.69 -7.17
C ILE A 40 8.75 3.77 -6.33
N SER A 41 8.52 4.90 -5.65
CA SER A 41 7.32 5.07 -4.82
C SER A 41 6.04 5.07 -5.65
N GLY A 42 6.03 5.73 -6.80
CA GLY A 42 4.89 5.78 -7.71
C GLY A 42 4.53 4.40 -8.24
N THR A 43 5.51 3.64 -8.73
CA THR A 43 5.30 2.27 -9.21
C THR A 43 4.75 1.36 -8.11
N LEU A 44 5.30 1.42 -6.89
CA LEU A 44 4.80 0.64 -5.75
C LEU A 44 3.37 1.02 -5.38
N SER A 45 3.07 2.32 -5.31
CA SER A 45 1.74 2.84 -4.99
C SER A 45 0.70 2.43 -6.05
N ALA A 46 1.01 2.58 -7.34
CA ALA A 46 0.12 2.17 -8.40
C ALA A 46 -0.12 0.65 -8.39
N ALA A 47 0.94 -0.16 -8.30
CA ALA A 47 0.84 -1.61 -8.38
C ALA A 47 0.09 -2.24 -7.19
N PHE A 48 0.42 -1.84 -5.96
CA PHE A 48 -0.09 -2.48 -4.73
C PHE A 48 -1.16 -1.67 -3.99
N GLY A 49 -1.15 -0.34 -4.13
CA GLY A 49 -2.10 0.57 -3.50
C GLY A 49 -3.29 0.95 -4.38
N SER A 50 -3.21 0.67 -5.68
CA SER A 50 -4.10 1.22 -6.73
C SER A 50 -4.00 2.74 -6.86
N GLU A 51 -4.13 3.25 -8.07
CA GLU A 51 -4.09 4.68 -8.34
C GLU A 51 -5.24 5.10 -9.26
N VAL A 52 -5.95 6.17 -8.90
CA VAL A 52 -6.94 6.81 -9.77
C VAL A 52 -6.21 7.77 -10.68
N ILE A 53 -6.19 7.48 -11.99
CA ILE A 53 -5.45 8.30 -12.96
C ILE A 53 -6.33 9.33 -13.66
N ASN A 54 -7.64 9.07 -13.75
CA ASN A 54 -8.59 9.94 -14.41
C ASN A 54 -10.03 9.55 -14.07
N ASP A 55 -10.98 10.35 -14.53
CA ASP A 55 -12.39 10.01 -14.57
C ASP A 55 -12.89 10.03 -16.02
N PHE A 56 -13.88 9.20 -16.34
CA PHE A 56 -14.54 9.19 -17.64
C PHE A 56 -16.06 9.11 -17.51
N THR A 57 -16.78 9.60 -18.51
CA THR A 57 -18.24 9.52 -18.54
C THR A 57 -18.67 8.24 -19.28
N ASN A 58 -19.43 7.39 -18.59
CA ASN A 58 -20.02 6.17 -19.13
C ASN A 58 -21.55 6.23 -19.00
N ALA A 59 -22.27 6.29 -20.13
CA ALA A 59 -23.73 6.39 -20.15
C ALA A 59 -24.29 7.50 -19.23
N GLY A 60 -23.64 8.66 -19.21
CA GLY A 60 -24.03 9.81 -18.38
C GLY A 60 -23.60 9.72 -16.91
N ARG A 61 -22.86 8.69 -16.50
CA ARG A 61 -22.30 8.55 -15.15
C ARG A 61 -20.79 8.73 -15.17
N GLN A 62 -20.28 9.56 -14.26
CA GLN A 62 -18.84 9.67 -14.06
C GLN A 62 -18.30 8.42 -13.37
N GLN A 63 -17.25 7.82 -13.92
CA GLN A 63 -16.59 6.63 -13.40
C GLN A 63 -15.08 6.89 -13.29
N ARG A 64 -14.46 6.32 -12.25
CA ARG A 64 -13.02 6.44 -12.01
C ARG A 64 -12.25 5.42 -12.84
N VAL A 65 -11.17 5.86 -13.47
CA VAL A 65 -10.17 5.00 -14.09
C VAL A 65 -9.11 4.70 -13.04
N VAL A 66 -9.04 3.44 -12.62
CA VAL A 66 -8.08 2.97 -11.62
C VAL A 66 -7.10 2.02 -12.27
N ILE A 67 -5.81 2.23 -12.01
CA ILE A 67 -4.74 1.30 -12.36
C ILE A 67 -4.27 0.55 -11.12
N GLN A 68 -3.93 -0.72 -11.31
CA GLN A 68 -3.35 -1.60 -10.30
C GLN A 68 -2.66 -2.76 -11.00
N ALA A 69 -1.72 -3.44 -10.33
CA ALA A 69 -1.18 -4.69 -10.84
C ALA A 69 -2.30 -5.75 -10.86
N GLU A 70 -2.22 -6.67 -11.82
CA GLU A 70 -3.10 -7.83 -11.87
C GLU A 70 -2.97 -8.66 -10.60
N GLN A 71 -4.04 -9.39 -10.23
CA GLN A 71 -4.10 -10.11 -8.97
C GLN A 71 -2.90 -11.05 -8.80
N GLY A 72 -2.52 -11.82 -9.81
CA GLY A 72 -1.38 -12.74 -9.74
C GLY A 72 -0.04 -12.08 -9.40
N ASN A 73 0.12 -10.79 -9.73
CA ASN A 73 1.36 -10.04 -9.59
C ASN A 73 1.38 -9.11 -8.37
N ARG A 74 0.47 -9.30 -7.39
CA ARG A 74 0.45 -8.47 -6.17
C ARG A 74 0.00 -9.16 -4.88
N MET A 75 -0.10 -10.48 -4.88
CA MET A 75 -0.66 -11.22 -3.73
C MET A 75 0.39 -11.64 -2.71
N THR A 76 1.67 -11.71 -3.09
CA THR A 76 2.74 -12.19 -2.20
C THR A 76 3.83 -11.13 -2.03
N PRO A 77 4.63 -11.21 -0.95
CA PRO A 77 5.79 -10.34 -0.76
C PRO A 77 6.77 -10.36 -1.94
N GLU A 78 6.95 -11.52 -2.55
CA GLU A 78 7.87 -11.74 -3.68
C GLU A 78 7.41 -10.98 -4.92
N SER A 79 6.09 -10.77 -5.10
CA SER A 79 5.54 -10.01 -6.23
C SER A 79 6.11 -8.59 -6.33
N VAL A 80 6.57 -7.99 -5.22
CA VAL A 80 7.22 -6.67 -5.23
C VAL A 80 8.53 -6.68 -6.02
N LEU A 81 9.24 -7.81 -6.02
CA LEU A 81 10.52 -7.98 -6.70
C LEU A 81 10.36 -8.27 -8.20
N GLU A 82 9.13 -8.53 -8.67
CA GLU A 82 8.81 -8.77 -10.08
C GLU A 82 8.46 -7.48 -10.84
N LEU A 83 8.44 -6.33 -10.16
CA LEU A 83 8.23 -5.02 -10.78
C LEU A 83 9.50 -4.54 -11.53
N TYR A 84 9.31 -3.80 -12.62
CA TYR A 84 10.38 -3.25 -13.48
C TYR A 84 10.34 -1.72 -13.53
#